data_AF-A0A9W8QFY0-F1
#
_entry.id   AF-A0A9W8QFY0-F1
#
_cell.length_a   1.000
_cell.length_b   1.000
_cell.length_c   1.000
_cell.angle_alpha   90.00
_cell.angle_beta   90.00
_cell.angle_gamma   90.00
#
_symmetry.space_group_name_H-M   'P 1'
#
loop_
_entity.id
_entity.type
_entity.pdbx_description
1 polymer ?
#
loop_
_entity_poly.entity_id
_entity_poly.type
_entity_poly.pdbx_seq_one_letter_code
_entity_poly.pdbx_strand_id
1 'polypeptide(L)'
;MRLFDIPNELRAAIFGLVLALPQPIYIYQELGATGVEAFITKKPLRWLALLATSKAVQDEAAAVLFGANHFHMMDAAGTFPRRSK
;
A
#
# COMPACT_ATOMS: atom_id res chain seq x y z
N MET A 1 -20.56 -17.31 3.85
CA MET A 1 -19.26 -17.44 3.16
C MET A 1 -18.29 -16.48 3.83
N ARG A 2 -17.23 -17.01 4.47
CA ARG A 2 -16.18 -16.20 5.11
C ARG A 2 -14.98 -16.14 4.17
N LEU A 3 -14.15 -15.11 4.34
CA LEU A 3 -12.97 -14.88 3.51
C LEU A 3 -12.04 -16.10 3.45
N PHE A 4 -11.76 -16.73 4.60
CA PHE A 4 -10.86 -17.88 4.70
C PHE A 4 -11.47 -19.21 4.26
N ASP A 5 -12.77 -19.24 3.93
CA ASP A 5 -13.39 -20.41 3.31
C ASP A 5 -13.05 -20.50 1.81
N ILE A 6 -12.49 -19.43 1.23
CA ILE A 6 -12.12 -19.33 -0.18
C ILE A 6 -10.67 -19.80 -0.37
N PRO A 7 -10.31 -20.49 -1.47
CA PRO A 7 -8.92 -20.82 -1.80
C PRO A 7 -7.97 -19.62 -1.77
N ASN A 8 -6.72 -19.88 -1.37
CA ASN A 8 -5.69 -18.85 -1.21
C ASN A 8 -5.47 -18.00 -2.47
N GLU A 9 -5.45 -18.64 -3.64
CA GLU A 9 -5.27 -17.95 -4.93
C GLU A 9 -6.35 -16.90 -5.21
N LEU A 10 -7.61 -17.23 -4.89
CA LEU A 10 -8.73 -16.31 -5.04
C LEU A 10 -8.68 -15.19 -4.01
N ARG A 11 -8.23 -15.45 -2.77
CA ARG A 11 -8.01 -14.40 -1.77
C ARG A 11 -6.92 -13.43 -2.24
N ALA A 12 -5.80 -13.94 -2.75
CA ALA A 12 -4.72 -13.13 -3.30
C ALA A 12 -5.20 -12.27 -4.48
N ALA A 13 -6.02 -12.83 -5.37
CA ALA A 13 -6.64 -12.07 -6.46
C ALA A 13 -7.55 -10.94 -5.95
N ILE A 14 -8.39 -11.21 -4.94
CA ILE A 14 -9.23 -10.19 -4.30
C ILE A 14 -8.36 -9.09 -3.66
N PHE A 15 -7.32 -9.46 -2.94
CA PHE A 15 -6.38 -8.50 -2.35
C PHE A 15 -5.70 -7.66 -3.43
N GLY A 16 -5.32 -8.26 -4.55
CA GLY A 16 -4.74 -7.55 -5.70
C GLY A 16 -5.69 -6.49 -6.25
N LEU A 17 -6.98 -6.82 -6.41
CA LEU A 17 -7.98 -5.86 -6.89
C LEU A 17 -8.18 -4.66 -5.95
N VAL A 18 -7.97 -4.84 -4.64
CA VAL A 18 -8.14 -3.79 -3.63
C VAL A 18 -6.86 -3.00 -3.41
N LEU A 19 -5.70 -3.65 -3.45
CA LEU A 19 -4.44 -3.11 -2.98
C LEU A 19 -3.48 -2.69 -4.10
N ALA A 20 -3.63 -3.22 -5.32
CA ALA A 20 -2.78 -2.82 -6.43
C ALA A 20 -3.17 -1.42 -6.93
N LEU A 21 -2.19 -0.54 -7.07
CA LEU A 21 -2.32 0.77 -7.66
C LEU A 21 -1.61 0.81 -9.01
N PRO A 22 -2.25 1.40 -10.04
CA PRO A 22 -1.60 1.57 -11.35
C PRO A 22 -0.50 2.64 -11.34
N GLN A 23 -0.45 3.47 -10.30
CA GLN A 23 0.51 4.56 -10.15
C GLN A 23 1.55 4.19 -9.07
N PRO A 24 2.80 4.67 -9.21
CA PRO A 24 3.83 4.40 -8.22
C PRO A 24 3.47 4.99 -6.85
N ILE A 25 3.91 4.29 -5.81
CA ILE A 25 3.86 4.75 -4.43
C ILE A 25 5.22 5.36 -4.11
N TYR A 26 5.24 6.65 -3.80
CA TYR A 26 6.47 7.32 -3.43
C TYR A 26 6.71 7.15 -1.94
N ILE A 27 7.89 6.66 -1.59
CA ILE A 27 8.33 6.47 -0.22
C ILE A 27 9.31 7.59 0.11
N TYR A 28 9.05 8.32 1.18
CA TYR A 28 9.93 9.37 1.69
C TYR A 28 10.37 9.03 3.11
N GLN A 29 11.66 9.22 3.38
CA GLN A 29 12.22 9.13 4.71
C GLN A 29 13.01 10.41 4.98
N GLU A 30 12.53 11.21 5.93
CA GLU A 30 13.25 12.41 6.33
C GLU A 30 14.55 12.03 7.06
N LEU A 31 15.62 12.77 6.79
CA LEU A 31 16.91 12.53 7.40
C LEU A 31 16.80 12.72 8.94
N GLY A 32 17.04 11.66 9.70
CA GLY A 32 16.90 11.67 11.17
C GLY A 32 15.50 11.32 11.69
N ALA A 33 14.52 11.06 10.81
CA ALA A 33 13.22 10.54 11.21
C ALA A 33 13.23 9.01 11.34
N THR A 34 12.50 8.51 12.34
CA THR A 34 12.28 7.07 12.57
C THR A 34 11.16 6.49 11.69
N GLY A 35 10.38 7.37 11.06
CA GLY A 35 9.22 7.01 10.25
C GLY A 35 9.48 7.12 8.74
N VAL A 36 8.78 6.28 7.98
CA VAL A 36 8.72 6.33 6.53
C VAL A 36 7.31 6.79 6.15
N GLU A 37 7.21 7.81 5.30
CA GLU A 37 5.95 8.30 4.77
C GLU A 37 5.71 7.83 3.34
N ALA A 38 4.46 7.48 3.02
CA ALA A 38 4.06 7.05 1.70
C ALA A 38 3.12 8.07 1.04
N PHE A 39 3.50 8.54 -0.15
CA PHE A 39 2.76 9.49 -0.96
C PHE A 39 2.21 8.84 -2.22
N ILE A 40 0.92 9.10 -2.47
CA ILE A 40 0.17 8.56 -3.60
C ILE A 40 -0.68 9.69 -4.17
N THR A 41 -0.54 9.93 -5.47
CA THR A 41 -1.20 11.07 -6.14
C THR A 41 -2.72 10.98 -6.04
N LYS A 42 -3.30 9.79 -6.22
CA LYS A 42 -4.75 9.54 -6.09
C LYS A 42 -5.00 8.39 -5.11
N LYS A 43 -4.78 8.64 -3.81
CA LYS A 43 -4.95 7.63 -2.76
C LYS A 43 -6.43 7.19 -2.68
N PRO A 44 -6.74 5.89 -2.88
CA PRO A 44 -8.10 5.41 -2.69
C PRO A 44 -8.54 5.57 -1.24
N LEU A 45 -9.82 5.89 -1.05
CA LEU A 45 -10.40 6.01 0.29
C LEU A 45 -10.26 4.67 1.01
N ARG A 46 -9.71 4.69 2.24
CA ARG A 46 -9.53 3.48 3.09
C ARG A 46 -8.70 2.36 2.43
N TRP A 47 -7.81 2.70 1.50
CA TRP A 47 -6.98 1.73 0.78
C TRP A 47 -6.29 0.68 1.68
N LEU A 48 -5.69 1.11 2.80
CA LEU A 48 -5.01 0.21 3.75
C LEU A 48 -5.92 -0.39 4.83
N ALA A 49 -7.22 -0.08 4.83
CA ALA A 49 -8.12 -0.53 5.89
C ALA A 49 -8.27 -2.06 5.91
N LEU A 50 -8.09 -2.73 4.77
CA LEU A 50 -8.08 -4.19 4.69
C LEU A 50 -7.01 -4.80 5.61
N LEU A 51 -5.82 -4.19 5.69
CA LEU A 51 -4.72 -4.66 6.54
C LEU A 51 -5.07 -4.58 8.03
N ALA A 52 -6.02 -3.73 8.42
CA ALA A 52 -6.42 -3.55 9.81
C ALA A 52 -7.51 -4.53 10.27
N THR A 53 -8.00 -5.41 9.39
CA THR A 53 -9.14 -6.29 9.68
C THR A 53 -8.80 -7.38 10.70
N SER A 54 -7.69 -8.09 10.49
CA SER A 54 -7.18 -9.13 11.37
C SER A 54 -5.73 -9.45 11.03
N LYS A 55 -5.00 -10.08 11.96
CA LYS A 55 -3.60 -10.48 11.73
C LYS A 55 -3.45 -11.41 10.53
N ALA A 56 -4.35 -12.40 10.38
CA ALA A 56 -4.31 -13.32 9.25
C ALA A 56 -4.55 -12.61 7.90
N VAL A 57 -5.48 -11.65 7.85
CA VAL A 57 -5.68 -10.84 6.64
C VAL A 57 -4.46 -9.96 6.39
N GLN A 58 -3.90 -9.34 7.42
CA GLN A 58 -2.72 -8.50 7.31
C GLN A 58 -1.54 -9.28 6.72
N ASP A 59 -1.26 -10.49 7.22
CA ASP A 59 -0.12 -11.29 6.79
C ASP A 59 -0.24 -11.68 5.29
N GLU A 60 -1.43 -12.08 4.81
CA GLU A 60 -1.65 -12.38 3.39
C GLU A 60 -1.71 -11.12 2.50
N ALA A 61 -2.43 -10.10 2.94
CA ALA A 61 -2.67 -8.90 2.16
C ALA A 61 -1.44 -7.99 2.07
N ALA A 62 -0.57 -7.96 3.09
CA ALA A 62 0.68 -7.22 3.04
C ALA A 62 1.62 -7.79 1.97
N ALA A 63 1.70 -9.12 1.86
CA ALA A 63 2.50 -9.76 0.81
C ALA A 63 2.04 -9.32 -0.60
N VAL A 64 0.72 -9.25 -0.81
CA VAL A 64 0.14 -8.76 -2.07
C VAL A 64 0.40 -7.26 -2.27
N LEU A 65 0.22 -6.43 -1.22
CA LEU A 65 0.49 -5.00 -1.29
C LEU A 65 1.93 -4.71 -1.75
N PHE A 66 2.91 -5.34 -1.12
CA PHE A 66 4.32 -5.11 -1.44
C PHE A 66 4.77 -5.77 -2.74
N GLY A 67 4.13 -6.88 -3.15
CA GLY A 67 4.46 -7.58 -4.40
C GLY A 67 3.78 -7.01 -5.65
N ALA A 68 2.59 -6.43 -5.52
CA ALA A 68 1.77 -5.97 -6.65
C ALA A 68 1.89 -4.46 -6.94
N ASN A 69 2.62 -3.70 -6.13
CA ASN A 69 2.79 -2.27 -6.30
C ASN A 69 4.25 -1.89 -6.59
N HIS A 70 4.42 -0.81 -7.34
CA HIS A 70 5.73 -0.21 -7.60
C HIS A 70 6.02 0.89 -6.59
N PHE A 71 7.14 0.78 -5.89
CA PHE A 71 7.58 1.76 -4.89
C PHE A 71 8.79 2.53 -5.40
N HIS A 72 8.74 3.85 -5.26
CA HIS A 72 9.85 4.74 -5.59
C HIS A 72 10.33 5.45 -4.34
N MET A 73 11.57 5.17 -3.92
CA MET A 73 12.18 5.91 -2.83
C MET A 73 12.61 7.29 -3.33
N MET A 74 12.14 8.34 -2.67
CA MET A 74 12.57 9.71 -2.92
C MET A 74 13.67 10.07 -1.95
N ASP A 75 14.73 10.70 -2.45
CA ASP A 75 15.75 11.29 -1.62
C ASP A 75 15.24 12.59 -0.95
N ALA A 76 15.91 13.01 0.11
CA ALA A 76 15.60 14.27 0.81
C ALA A 76 15.77 15.53 -0.08
N ALA A 77 16.30 15.38 -1.30
CA ALA A 77 16.49 16.44 -2.29
C ALA A 77 15.39 16.47 -3.37
N GLY A 78 14.49 15.48 -3.39
CA GLY A 78 13.45 15.30 -4.41
C GLY A 78 12.38 16.38 -4.34
N THR A 79 12.21 17.12 -5.43
CA THR A 79 11.20 18.19 -5.55
C THR A 79 9.79 17.59 -5.44
N PHE A 80 9.08 17.96 -4.37
CA PHE A 80 7.69 17.59 -4.14
C PHE A 80 6.77 18.29 -5.15
N PRO A 81 5.75 17.64 -5.77
CA PRO A 81 4.64 18.37 -6.36
C PRO A 81 3.86 19.01 -5.21
N ARG A 82 4.13 20.30 -4.95
CA ARG A 82 3.53 21.06 -3.85
C ARG A 82 2.01 20.88 -3.86
N ARG A 83 1.44 20.52 -2.70
CA ARG A 83 -0.01 20.66 -2.45
C ARG A 83 -0.42 22.09 -2.76
N SER A 84 -1.20 22.30 -3.82
CA SER A 84 -2.10 23.45 -3.87
C SER A 84 -3.14 23.25 -2.77
N LYS A 85 -3.18 24.22 -1.84
CA LYS A 85 -4.15 24.31 -0.75
C LYS A 85 -5.58 24.21 -1.26
#